data_AF-A0A942G647-F1
#
_entry.id   AF-A0A942G647-F1
#
_cell.length_a   1.000
_cell.length_b   1.000
_cell.length_c   1.000
_cell.angle_alpha   90.00
_cell.angle_beta   90.00
_cell.angle_gamma   90.00
#
_symmetry.space_group_name_H-M   'P 1'
#
loop_
_entity.id
_entity.type
_entity.pdbx_description
1 polymer ?
#
loop_
_entity_poly.entity_id
_entity_poly.type
_entity_poly.pdbx_seq_one_letter_code
_entity_poly.pdbx_strand_id
1 'polypeptide(L)'
;YIGSPLVLDEPGEGPDPDSFEYVPTARPGARLPHVWLDDGTALQDRIGSGYTLVVLNGRDVAADALSEAFAAYGAPFEVVSVHAAHARHVYERDLLLLRPDMHVVWRGDALPEDVTMLAARATGHAGEETVADGANDEASMLTGTLRGR
;
A
#
# COMPACT_ATOMS: atom_id res chain seq x y z
N TYR A 1 -1.21 5.18 12.90
CA TYR A 1 -1.52 3.75 12.61
C TYR A 1 -0.27 2.86 12.68
N ILE A 2 0.72 3.19 13.53
CA ILE A 2 1.94 2.37 13.68
C ILE A 2 1.55 0.99 14.23
N GLY A 3 2.05 -0.09 13.61
CA GLY A 3 1.73 -1.47 14.00
C GLY A 3 0.37 -2.01 13.53
N SER A 4 -0.32 -1.30 12.64
CA SER A 4 -1.59 -1.78 12.06
C SER A 4 -1.34 -2.78 10.91
N PRO A 5 -2.16 -3.85 10.77
CA PRO A 5 -2.04 -4.80 9.65
C PRO A 5 -2.29 -4.15 8.28
N LEU A 6 -2.85 -2.93 8.24
CA LEU A 6 -3.12 -2.17 7.02
C LEU A 6 -1.91 -1.39 6.50
N VAL A 7 -0.82 -1.34 7.27
CA VAL A 7 0.39 -0.57 6.97
C VAL A 7 1.55 -1.53 6.73
N LEU A 8 2.42 -1.20 5.77
CA LEU A 8 3.67 -1.91 5.56
C LEU A 8 4.76 -1.23 6.38
N ASP A 9 5.21 -1.88 7.45
CA ASP A 9 6.25 -1.33 8.31
C ASP A 9 7.57 -1.15 7.56
N GLU A 10 8.21 -0.01 7.75
CA GLU A 10 9.57 0.28 7.27
C GLU A 10 10.56 0.08 8.44
N PRO A 11 11.72 -0.57 8.23
CA PRO A 11 12.72 -0.74 9.28
C PRO A 11 13.27 0.60 9.79
N GLY A 12 13.41 0.74 11.12
CA GLY A 12 13.95 1.91 11.80
C GLY A 12 12.98 2.55 12.79
N GLU A 13 13.50 3.16 13.86
CA GLU A 13 12.69 3.77 14.93
C GLU A 13 11.98 5.02 14.43
N GLY A 14 10.64 5.05 14.52
CA GLY A 14 9.75 6.19 14.28
C GLY A 14 10.10 7.42 15.13
N PRO A 15 9.63 8.64 14.79
CA PRO A 15 9.50 9.65 15.84
C PRO A 15 8.61 9.10 16.96
N ASP A 16 8.97 9.38 18.21
CA ASP A 16 8.26 8.90 19.40
C ASP A 16 6.79 9.34 19.33
N PRO A 17 5.82 8.39 19.28
CA PRO A 17 4.40 8.73 19.19
C PRO A 17 3.88 9.44 20.44
N ASP A 18 4.57 9.32 21.58
CA ASP A 18 4.22 9.98 22.84
C ASP A 18 4.91 11.35 23.02
N SER A 19 5.73 11.76 22.04
CA SER A 19 6.34 13.08 22.04
C SER A 19 5.31 14.18 21.77
N PHE A 20 5.35 15.25 22.56
CA PHE A 20 4.59 16.47 22.32
C PHE A 20 5.16 17.34 21.19
N GLU A 21 6.36 17.02 20.71
CA GLU A 21 7.00 17.70 19.59
C GLU A 21 6.55 17.05 18.27
N TYR A 22 5.84 17.82 17.44
CA TYR A 22 5.42 17.34 16.12
C TYR A 22 6.62 17.32 15.16
N VAL A 23 7.11 16.12 14.86
CA VAL A 23 8.11 15.89 13.82
C VAL A 23 7.38 15.39 12.55
N PRO A 24 7.32 16.20 11.47
CA PRO A 24 6.71 15.79 10.22
C PRO A 24 7.39 14.53 9.67
N THR A 25 6.61 13.47 9.42
CA THR A 25 7.13 12.25 8.79
C THR A 25 6.09 11.68 7.84
N ALA A 26 6.56 11.12 6.72
CA ALA A 26 5.73 10.34 5.81
C ALA A 26 5.92 8.84 5.99
N ARG A 27 6.40 8.39 7.15
CA ARG A 27 6.52 6.96 7.42
C ARG A 27 5.17 6.26 7.32
N PRO A 28 5.16 4.99 6.87
CA PRO A 28 3.95 4.19 6.85
C PRO A 28 3.20 4.27 8.20
N GLY A 29 1.91 4.57 8.14
CA GLY A 29 1.03 4.75 9.30
C GLY A 29 0.94 6.17 9.85
N ALA A 30 1.79 7.10 9.40
CA ALA A 30 1.68 8.52 9.71
C ALA A 30 0.69 9.23 8.78
N ARG A 31 0.08 10.31 9.25
CA ARG A 31 -0.73 11.20 8.41
C ARG A 31 0.21 12.05 7.56
N LEU A 32 -0.09 12.17 6.27
CA LEU A 32 0.73 12.92 5.32
C LEU A 32 0.98 14.36 5.83
N PRO A 33 2.25 14.77 6.01
CA PRO A 33 2.57 16.13 6.42
C PRO A 33 2.09 17.17 5.41
N HIS A 34 1.64 18.33 5.89
CA HIS A 34 1.22 19.43 5.04
C HIS A 34 2.39 20.02 4.25
N VAL A 35 2.29 20.05 2.91
CA VAL A 35 3.34 20.59 2.03
C VAL A 35 2.71 21.44 0.94
N TRP A 36 3.28 22.63 0.74
CA TRP A 36 2.97 23.52 -0.37
C TRP A 36 3.80 23.13 -1.60
N LEU A 37 3.14 23.14 -2.76
CA LEU A 37 3.76 22.93 -4.06
C LEU A 37 4.22 24.28 -4.64
N ASP A 38 5.08 24.22 -5.67
CA ASP A 38 5.70 25.40 -6.27
C ASP A 38 4.69 26.37 -6.91
N ASP A 39 3.49 25.88 -7.26
CA ASP A 39 2.39 26.69 -7.80
C ASP A 39 1.50 27.32 -6.71
N GLY A 40 1.84 27.13 -5.43
CA GLY A 40 1.09 27.67 -4.29
C GLY A 40 -0.11 26.83 -3.87
N THR A 41 -0.34 25.66 -4.47
CA THR A 41 -1.38 24.72 -4.02
C THR A 41 -0.85 23.78 -2.93
N ALA A 42 -1.69 23.35 -2.00
CA ALA A 42 -1.31 22.31 -1.05
C ALA A 42 -1.37 20.95 -1.75
N LEU A 43 -0.42 20.05 -1.47
CA LEU A 43 -0.45 18.70 -2.04
C LEU A 43 -1.75 17.96 -1.66
N GLN A 44 -2.26 18.22 -0.45
CA GLN A 44 -3.51 17.66 0.06
C GLN A 44 -4.71 18.01 -0.80
N ASP A 45 -4.72 19.18 -1.43
CA ASP A 45 -5.82 19.63 -2.29
C ASP A 45 -5.85 18.87 -3.63
N ARG A 46 -4.77 18.16 -3.98
CA ARG A 46 -4.67 17.33 -5.18
C ARG A 46 -5.00 15.86 -4.92
N ILE A 47 -5.18 15.46 -3.66
CA ILE A 47 -5.56 14.11 -3.27
C ILE A 47 -7.08 14.03 -3.30
N GLY A 48 -7.61 13.08 -4.06
CA GLY A 48 -9.05 12.82 -4.15
C GLY A 48 -9.58 12.02 -2.96
N SER A 49 -10.79 11.48 -3.13
CA SER A 49 -11.51 10.77 -2.07
C SER A 49 -11.17 9.28 -1.97
N GLY A 50 -10.30 8.77 -2.84
CA GLY A 50 -9.93 7.37 -2.94
C GLY A 50 -8.56 7.06 -2.33
N TYR A 51 -8.05 5.87 -2.64
CA TYR A 51 -6.63 5.58 -2.48
C TYR A 51 -5.85 6.34 -3.55
N THR A 52 -4.69 6.88 -3.18
CA THR A 52 -3.93 7.74 -4.09
C THR A 52 -2.48 7.33 -4.09
N LEU A 53 -1.93 7.07 -5.28
CA LEU A 53 -0.48 7.00 -5.48
C LEU A 53 0.03 8.39 -5.85
N VAL A 54 0.78 9.02 -4.95
CA VAL A 54 1.48 10.28 -5.20
C VAL A 54 2.85 9.98 -5.80
N VAL A 55 3.15 10.60 -6.94
CA VAL A 55 4.43 10.51 -7.65
C VAL A 55 5.10 11.88 -7.62
N LEU A 56 6.18 12.04 -6.88
CA LEU A 56 6.82 13.35 -6.59
C LEU A 56 7.93 13.76 -7.55
N ASN A 57 8.46 12.80 -8.31
CA ASN A 57 9.53 13.03 -9.27
C ASN A 57 9.01 13.48 -10.64
N GLY A 58 7.69 13.65 -10.79
CA GLY A 58 7.03 14.04 -12.04
C GLY A 58 7.21 13.05 -13.19
N ARG A 59 7.68 11.82 -12.94
CA ARG A 59 7.85 10.78 -13.95
C ARG A 59 6.56 9.97 -14.08
N ASP A 60 6.30 9.46 -15.28
CA ASP A 60 5.25 8.47 -15.47
C ASP A 60 5.63 7.17 -14.76
N VAL A 61 4.69 6.63 -14.00
CA VAL A 61 4.80 5.33 -13.33
C VAL A 61 3.76 4.42 -13.96
N ALA A 62 4.19 3.25 -14.43
CA ALA A 62 3.29 2.22 -14.93
C ALA A 62 2.50 1.62 -13.75
N ALA A 63 1.37 2.25 -13.42
CA ALA A 63 0.53 1.92 -12.27
C ALA A 63 -0.74 1.12 -12.66
N ASP A 64 -0.85 0.68 -13.92
CA ASP A 64 -2.04 -0.03 -14.41
C ASP A 64 -2.34 -1.29 -13.57
N ALA A 65 -1.33 -2.11 -13.32
CA ALA A 65 -1.46 -3.30 -12.49
C ALA A 65 -1.88 -2.98 -11.04
N LEU A 66 -1.40 -1.87 -10.48
CA LEU A 66 -1.82 -1.42 -9.14
C LEU A 66 -3.28 -0.93 -9.18
N SER A 67 -3.69 -0.21 -10.22
CA SER A 67 -5.06 0.24 -10.42
C SER A 67 -6.03 -0.94 -10.56
N GLU A 68 -5.65 -1.97 -11.32
CA GLU A 68 -6.41 -3.21 -11.46
C GLU A 68 -6.55 -3.94 -10.12
N ALA A 69 -5.46 -4.01 -9.34
CA ALA A 69 -5.48 -4.62 -8.01
C ALA A 69 -6.43 -3.90 -7.04
N PHE A 70 -6.46 -2.56 -7.03
CA PHE A 70 -7.44 -1.81 -6.23
C PHE A 70 -8.87 -2.00 -6.74
N ALA A 71 -9.07 -2.03 -8.06
CA ALA A 71 -10.38 -2.26 -8.66
C ALA A 71 -10.96 -3.63 -8.29
N ALA A 72 -10.12 -4.67 -8.16
CA ALA A 72 -10.54 -6.00 -7.72
C ALA A 72 -11.18 -6.02 -6.32
N TYR A 73 -10.81 -5.06 -5.46
CA TYR A 73 -11.39 -4.88 -4.12
C TYR A 73 -12.50 -3.81 -4.08
N GLY A 74 -12.93 -3.29 -5.23
CA GLY A 74 -13.93 -2.21 -5.30
C GLY A 74 -13.45 -0.90 -4.67
N ALA A 75 -12.13 -0.71 -4.56
CA ALA A 75 -11.52 0.44 -3.92
C ALA A 75 -11.15 1.49 -4.99
N PRO A 76 -11.73 2.71 -4.95
CA PRO A 76 -11.36 3.78 -5.87
C PRO A 76 -9.88 4.13 -5.72
N PHE A 77 -9.15 4.17 -6.83
CA PHE A 77 -7.73 4.46 -6.88
C PHE A 77 -7.40 5.50 -7.96
N GLU A 78 -6.47 6.39 -7.66
CA GLU A 78 -5.96 7.39 -8.61
C GLU A 78 -4.46 7.58 -8.49
N VAL A 79 -3.85 8.11 -9.55
CA VAL A 79 -2.43 8.49 -9.57
C VAL A 79 -2.33 10.01 -9.69
N VAL A 80 -1.62 10.62 -8.75
CA VAL A 80 -1.36 12.06 -8.72
C VAL A 80 0.13 12.28 -8.96
N SER A 81 0.48 12.75 -10.15
CA SER A 81 1.86 13.09 -10.50
C SER A 81 2.11 14.59 -10.30
N VAL A 82 3.11 14.90 -9.48
CA VAL A 82 3.56 16.26 -9.20
C VAL A 82 5.08 16.31 -9.29
N HIS A 83 5.63 17.33 -9.93
CA HIS A 83 7.06 17.57 -9.86
C HIS A 83 7.34 18.50 -8.68
N ALA A 84 7.71 17.94 -7.53
CA ALA A 84 7.82 18.69 -6.28
C ALA A 84 9.07 18.29 -5.49
N ALA A 85 10.20 18.94 -5.80
CA ALA A 85 11.49 18.65 -5.16
C ALA A 85 11.46 18.87 -3.64
N HIS A 86 10.74 19.90 -3.17
CA HIS A 86 10.58 20.16 -1.74
C HIS A 86 9.76 19.06 -1.05
N ALA A 87 8.63 18.65 -1.63
CA ALA A 87 7.84 17.54 -1.10
C ALA A 87 8.65 16.24 -1.05
N ARG A 88 9.43 15.96 -2.09
CA ARG A 88 10.36 14.82 -2.12
C ARG A 88 11.39 14.88 -0.99
N HIS A 89 11.91 16.06 -0.66
CA HIS A 89 12.82 16.23 0.47
C HIS A 89 12.15 15.94 1.81
N VAL A 90 10.91 16.40 2.01
CA VAL A 90 10.13 16.17 3.24
C VAL A 90 9.71 14.70 3.39
N TYR A 91 9.33 14.05 2.29
CA TYR A 91 8.78 12.69 2.30
C TYR A 91 9.83 11.60 2.06
N GLU A 92 11.03 11.99 1.63
CA GLU A 92 12.24 11.19 1.46
C GLU A 92 12.18 10.08 0.39
N ARG A 93 11.07 9.96 -0.33
CA ARG A 93 10.82 8.93 -1.34
C ARG A 93 10.11 9.52 -2.55
N ASP A 94 10.25 8.87 -3.70
CA ASP A 94 9.58 9.30 -4.94
C ASP A 94 8.08 9.00 -4.96
N LEU A 95 7.67 7.89 -4.35
CA LEU A 95 6.31 7.35 -4.42
C LEU A 95 5.72 7.20 -3.02
N LEU A 96 4.45 7.59 -2.87
CA LEU A 96 3.68 7.36 -1.65
C LEU A 96 2.30 6.81 -2.01
N LEU A 97 1.92 5.70 -1.38
CA LEU A 97 0.57 5.17 -1.43
C LEU A 97 -0.20 5.67 -0.20
N LEU A 98 -1.34 6.32 -0.44
CA LEU A 98 -2.16 6.95 0.59
C LEU A 98 -3.54 6.30 0.66
N ARG A 99 -4.10 6.29 1.87
CA ARG A 99 -5.52 6.01 2.12
C ARG A 99 -6.39 7.25 1.87
N PRO A 100 -7.72 7.07 1.72
CA PRO A 100 -8.68 8.18 1.67
C PRO A 100 -8.59 9.17 2.83
N ASP A 101 -8.12 8.72 4.00
CA ASP A 101 -7.90 9.55 5.18
C ASP A 101 -6.49 10.18 5.28
N MET A 102 -5.76 10.21 4.15
CA MET A 102 -4.41 10.79 3.98
C MET A 102 -3.31 10.14 4.83
N HIS A 103 -3.53 8.91 5.30
CA HIS A 103 -2.48 8.14 5.95
C HIS A 103 -1.63 7.39 4.92
N VAL A 104 -0.32 7.38 5.14
CA VAL A 104 0.62 6.65 4.28
C VAL A 104 0.48 5.15 4.54
N VAL A 105 0.15 4.39 3.51
CA VAL A 105 0.16 2.91 3.54
C VAL A 105 1.59 2.39 3.33
N TRP A 106 2.27 2.99 2.35
CA TRP A 106 3.58 2.57 1.87
C TRP A 106 4.28 3.75 1.17
N ARG A 107 5.61 3.76 1.16
CA ARG A 107 6.44 4.69 0.38
C ARG A 107 7.67 3.98 -0.19
N GLY A 108 8.18 4.45 -1.32
CA GLY A 108 9.37 3.88 -1.96
C GLY A 108 9.82 4.68 -3.18
N ASP A 109 10.98 4.32 -3.73
CA ASP A 109 11.52 5.00 -4.93
C ASP A 109 11.08 4.33 -6.24
N ALA A 110 10.55 3.11 -6.15
CA ALA A 110 9.95 2.35 -7.24
C ALA A 110 8.82 1.47 -6.68
N LEU A 111 7.81 1.16 -7.52
CA LEU A 111 6.78 0.19 -7.14
C LEU A 111 7.42 -1.18 -6.86
N PRO A 112 6.93 -1.94 -5.87
CA PRO A 112 7.38 -3.30 -5.64
C PRO A 112 6.97 -4.21 -6.80
N GLU A 113 7.64 -5.36 -6.95
CA GLU A 113 7.28 -6.37 -7.96
C GLU A 113 5.84 -6.89 -7.75
N ASP A 114 5.47 -7.11 -6.49
CA ASP A 114 4.11 -7.50 -6.10
C ASP A 114 3.30 -6.28 -5.65
N VAL A 115 2.68 -5.62 -6.63
CA VAL A 115 1.75 -4.50 -6.40
C VAL A 115 0.40 -4.95 -5.85
N THR A 116 0.01 -6.20 -6.07
CA THR A 116 -1.24 -6.78 -5.56
C THR A 116 -1.22 -6.84 -4.04
N MET A 117 -0.06 -7.18 -3.47
CA MET A 117 0.16 -7.13 -2.03
C MET A 117 -0.09 -5.73 -1.45
N LEU A 118 0.30 -4.65 -2.14
CA LEU A 118 0.02 -3.28 -1.69
C LEU A 118 -1.48 -3.00 -1.61
N ALA A 119 -2.23 -3.36 -2.65
CA ALA A 119 -3.68 -3.16 -2.70
C ALA A 119 -4.38 -4.00 -1.62
N ALA A 120 -4.01 -5.28 -1.47
CA ALA A 120 -4.55 -6.16 -0.44
C ALA A 120 -4.28 -5.63 0.98
N ARG A 121 -3.07 -5.12 1.24
CA ARG A 121 -2.72 -4.54 2.54
C ARG A 121 -3.50 -3.25 2.81
N ALA A 122 -3.55 -2.36 1.84
CA ALA A 122 -4.24 -1.07 1.96
C ALA A 122 -5.74 -1.24 2.25
N THR A 123 -6.35 -2.25 1.65
CA THR A 123 -7.79 -2.55 1.74
C THR A 123 -8.16 -3.53 2.87
N GLY A 124 -7.16 -4.14 3.53
CA GLY A 124 -7.36 -5.05 4.65
C GLY A 124 -7.55 -6.52 4.30
N HIS A 125 -7.28 -6.90 3.06
CA HIS A 125 -7.33 -8.28 2.55
C HIS A 125 -6.00 -9.04 2.65
N ALA A 126 -4.94 -8.45 3.19
CA ALA A 126 -3.63 -9.10 3.33
C ALA A 126 -3.59 -10.32 4.28
N GLY A 127 -4.66 -10.56 5.05
CA GLY A 127 -4.80 -11.73 5.93
C GLY A 127 -5.52 -12.92 5.29
N GLU A 128 -6.06 -12.76 4.08
CA GLU A 128 -6.61 -13.85 3.29
C GLU A 128 -5.47 -14.43 2.45
N GLU A 129 -4.67 -15.32 3.06
CA GLU A 129 -3.90 -16.29 2.27
C GLU A 129 -4.89 -16.91 1.28
N THR A 130 -4.65 -16.69 -0.01
CA THR A 130 -5.34 -17.44 -1.05
C THR A 130 -4.95 -18.90 -0.84
N VAL A 131 -5.79 -19.63 -0.11
CA VAL A 131 -5.80 -21.10 -0.13
C VAL A 131 -6.16 -21.49 -1.54
N ALA A 132 -5.14 -21.60 -2.39
CA ALA A 132 -5.28 -22.21 -3.70
C ALA A 132 -5.78 -23.64 -3.49
N ASP A 133 -7.02 -23.83 -3.91
CA ASP A 133 -7.78 -25.07 -3.94
C ASP A 133 -6.94 -26.22 -4.50
N GLY A 134 -6.50 -27.10 -3.59
CA GLY A 134 -5.93 -28.39 -3.95
C GLY A 134 -7.06 -29.32 -4.36
N ALA A 135 -7.46 -29.22 -5.62
CA ALA A 135 -8.25 -30.25 -6.29
C ALA A 135 -7.52 -31.60 -6.17
N ASN A 136 -7.97 -32.44 -5.25
CA ASN A 136 -7.64 -33.86 -5.23
C ASN A 136 -8.94 -34.63 -5.45
N ASP A 137 -9.40 -34.61 -6.71
CA ASP A 137 -10.30 -35.62 -7.23
C ASP A 137 -9.43 -36.71 -7.86
N GLU A 138 -9.74 -37.96 -7.51
CA GLU A 138 -9.63 -39.18 -8.31
C GLU A 138 -9.41 -40.39 -7.38
N ALA A 139 -10.55 -40.97 -6.99
CA ALA A 139 -10.83 -42.40 -7.00
C ALA A 139 -9.69 -43.39 -6.67
N SER A 140 -9.81 -44.04 -5.51
CA SER A 140 -9.53 -45.48 -5.43
C SER A 140 -10.64 -46.18 -4.65
N MET A 141 -11.63 -46.61 -5.42
CA MET A 141 -12.59 -47.63 -5.01
C MET A 141 -11.87 -48.96 -4.77
N LEU A 142 -12.18 -49.57 -3.63
CA LEU A 142 -12.54 -50.98 -3.48
C LEU A 142 -11.69 -52.01 -4.26
N THR A 143 -10.69 -52.57 -3.60
CA THR A 143 -10.40 -54.03 -3.64
C THR A 143 -9.69 -54.33 -2.32
N GLY A 144 -10.31 -54.96 -1.31
CA GLY A 144 -10.69 -56.36 -1.31
C GLY A 144 -9.54 -57.19 -0.70
N THR A 145 -9.82 -57.89 0.40
CA THR A 145 -9.22 -59.18 0.84
C THR A 145 -8.73 -59.22 2.29
N LEU A 146 -9.55 -59.89 3.12
CA LEU A 146 -9.18 -60.60 4.34
C LEU A 146 -7.93 -61.49 4.15
N ARG A 147 -7.07 -61.63 5.17
CA ARG A 147 -6.71 -62.91 5.86
C ARG A 147 -5.27 -62.95 6.39
N GLY A 148 -5.14 -63.40 7.65
CA GLY A 148 -3.97 -64.13 8.20
C GLY A 148 -3.00 -63.26 9.01
N ARG A 149 -2.58 -63.62 10.22
CA ARG A 149 -2.51 -64.93 10.86
C ARG A 149 -2.49 -64.77 12.38
#